data_AF-A0A7V0Z3L0-F1
#
_entry.id   AF-A0A7V0Z3L0-F1
#
_cell.length_a   1.000
_cell.length_b   1.000
_cell.length_c   1.000
_cell.angle_alpha   90.00
_cell.angle_beta   90.00
_cell.angle_gamma   90.00
#
_symmetry.space_group_name_H-M   'P 1'
#
loop_
_entity.id
_entity.type
_entity.pdbx_description
1 polymer ?
#
loop_
_entity_poly.entity_id
_entity_poly.type
_entity_poly.pdbx_seq_one_letter_code
_entity_poly.pdbx_strand_id
1 'polypeptide(L)'
;MTPDTNMFELNDFFENNDLVRGHHILVNNVNPYDTTFFDRYTAEDYARQENQYRELRKDYIKKRIKSQEPTMFEKALFEKPLILLHLRKIAEPYDVIGLNGCCVPGLRKFFVYTNGRIYPCERVMRAYNIGDVDKGIEISKIISIAGEYAMNSKNDCINCWAAKVCGACFATAVKNNRFDIVRKRERCEVLKMAKHIDFVTYATIMEANPNAFDFTKDMEIA
;
A
#
# COMPACT_ATOMS: atom_id res chain seq x y z
N MET A 1 -8.28 -8.35 -5.15
CA MET A 1 -9.20 -8.94 -4.18
C MET A 1 -10.45 -8.10 -4.14
N THR A 2 -11.57 -8.78 -4.30
CA THR A 2 -12.91 -8.21 -4.41
C THR A 2 -13.75 -8.73 -3.25
N PRO A 3 -14.83 -8.03 -2.85
CA PRO A 3 -15.65 -8.42 -1.69
C PRO A 3 -16.16 -9.87 -1.73
N ASP A 4 -16.39 -10.42 -2.92
CA ASP A 4 -16.86 -11.79 -3.11
C ASP A 4 -15.78 -12.88 -3.01
N THR A 5 -14.50 -12.52 -2.96
CA THR A 5 -13.38 -13.47 -2.95
C THR A 5 -13.42 -14.39 -1.72
N ASN A 6 -13.36 -15.72 -1.93
CA ASN A 6 -13.10 -16.69 -0.87
C ASN A 6 -11.60 -16.81 -0.61
N MET A 7 -11.13 -16.12 0.43
CA MET A 7 -9.72 -16.09 0.85
C MET A 7 -9.22 -17.43 1.39
N PHE A 8 -10.09 -18.26 1.98
CA PHE A 8 -9.69 -19.58 2.46
C PHE A 8 -9.40 -20.54 1.30
N GLU A 9 -10.23 -20.52 0.26
CA GLU A 9 -9.98 -21.28 -0.96
C GLU A 9 -8.74 -20.78 -1.70
N LEU A 10 -8.50 -19.47 -1.75
CA LEU A 10 -7.25 -18.94 -2.32
C LEU A 10 -6.03 -19.38 -1.51
N ASN A 11 -6.13 -19.36 -0.18
CA ASN A 11 -5.07 -19.84 0.68
C ASN A 11 -4.75 -21.31 0.39
N ASP A 12 -5.77 -22.17 0.34
CA ASP A 12 -5.61 -23.58 -0.01
C ASP A 12 -5.01 -23.78 -1.42
N PHE A 13 -5.52 -23.06 -2.41
CA PHE A 13 -5.07 -23.11 -3.79
C PHE A 13 -3.57 -22.81 -3.92
N PHE A 14 -3.09 -21.73 -3.30
CA PHE A 14 -1.69 -21.33 -3.40
C PHE A 14 -0.73 -22.27 -2.64
N GLU A 15 -1.23 -22.97 -1.62
CA GLU A 15 -0.43 -23.94 -0.87
C GLU A 15 -0.36 -25.31 -1.56
N ASN A 16 -1.47 -25.76 -2.17
CA ASN A 16 -1.64 -27.15 -2.60
C ASN A 16 -1.64 -27.35 -4.12
N ASN A 17 -1.67 -26.29 -4.93
CA ASN A 17 -1.63 -26.41 -6.38
C ASN A 17 -0.18 -26.39 -6.91
N ASP A 18 0.24 -27.48 -7.55
CA ASP A 18 1.60 -27.68 -8.06
C ASP A 18 2.08 -26.63 -9.07
N LEU A 19 1.17 -25.96 -9.79
CA LEU A 19 1.54 -24.95 -10.79
C LEU A 19 1.92 -23.62 -10.17
N VAL A 20 1.39 -23.30 -8.98
CA VAL A 20 1.57 -21.97 -8.35
C VAL A 20 2.32 -22.04 -7.03
N ARG A 21 2.43 -23.22 -6.42
CA ARG A 21 3.19 -23.40 -5.18
C ARG A 21 4.62 -22.89 -5.34
N GLY A 22 5.11 -22.12 -4.36
CA GLY A 22 6.43 -21.50 -4.37
C GLY A 22 6.56 -20.19 -5.18
N HIS A 23 5.53 -19.75 -5.90
CA HIS A 23 5.56 -18.48 -6.62
C HIS A 23 5.23 -17.26 -5.75
N HIS A 24 5.81 -16.10 -6.05
CA HIS A 24 5.49 -14.87 -5.32
C HIS A 24 4.04 -14.41 -5.60
N ILE A 25 3.27 -14.15 -4.53
CA ILE A 25 1.87 -13.71 -4.61
C ILE A 25 1.79 -12.21 -4.35
N LEU A 26 1.13 -11.49 -5.26
CA LEU A 26 0.80 -10.07 -5.08
C LEU A 26 -0.71 -9.89 -4.93
N VAL A 27 -1.17 -9.57 -3.73
CA VAL A 27 -2.58 -9.27 -3.47
C VAL A 27 -2.81 -7.77 -3.61
N ASN A 28 -3.60 -7.37 -4.62
CA ASN A 28 -3.99 -5.99 -4.87
C ASN A 28 -5.51 -5.82 -4.73
N ASN A 29 -5.96 -4.65 -4.26
CA ASN A 29 -7.38 -4.30 -4.21
C ASN A 29 -7.80 -3.47 -5.43
N VAL A 30 -9.08 -3.57 -5.80
CA VAL A 30 -9.67 -2.67 -6.79
C VAL A 30 -9.73 -1.26 -6.19
N ASN A 31 -9.40 -0.24 -6.98
CA ASN A 31 -9.47 1.15 -6.53
C ASN A 31 -10.93 1.52 -6.23
N PRO A 32 -11.30 1.92 -4.99
CA PRO A 32 -12.68 2.23 -4.64
C PRO A 32 -13.17 3.60 -5.10
N TYR A 33 -12.30 4.42 -5.69
CA TYR A 33 -12.65 5.77 -6.11
C TYR A 33 -13.09 5.81 -7.57
N ASP A 34 -14.06 6.69 -7.86
CA ASP A 34 -14.54 7.04 -9.20
C ASP A 34 -14.94 5.80 -10.04
N THR A 35 -15.60 4.84 -9.40
CA THR A 35 -16.04 3.58 -10.01
C THR A 35 -17.39 3.13 -9.46
N THR A 36 -18.18 2.44 -10.29
CA THR A 36 -19.40 1.71 -9.92
C THR A 36 -19.14 0.21 -9.71
N PHE A 37 -17.86 -0.21 -9.75
CA PHE A 37 -17.47 -1.61 -9.64
C PHE A 37 -18.02 -2.29 -8.38
N PHE A 38 -18.18 -1.52 -7.30
CA PHE A 38 -18.58 -2.04 -6.00
C PHE A 38 -20.10 -2.11 -5.80
N ASP A 39 -20.90 -1.50 -6.68
CA ASP A 39 -22.37 -1.43 -6.57
C ASP A 39 -23.03 -2.81 -6.69
N ARG A 40 -22.30 -3.79 -7.25
CA ARG A 40 -22.76 -5.18 -7.41
C ARG A 40 -22.63 -6.04 -6.15
N TYR A 41 -21.98 -5.55 -5.10
CA TYR A 41 -21.69 -6.33 -3.90
C TYR A 41 -22.64 -6.01 -2.75
N THR A 42 -22.98 -7.04 -2.00
CA THR A 42 -23.90 -6.94 -0.86
C THR A 42 -23.14 -6.70 0.45
N ALA A 43 -23.86 -6.25 1.49
CA ALA A 43 -23.29 -6.16 2.85
C ALA A 43 -22.78 -7.51 3.36
N GLU A 44 -23.40 -8.62 2.95
CA GLU A 44 -22.98 -9.98 3.29
C GLU A 44 -21.63 -10.35 2.66
N ASP A 45 -21.37 -9.90 1.42
CA ASP A 45 -20.06 -10.11 0.77
C ASP A 45 -18.95 -9.42 1.55
N TYR A 46 -19.16 -8.16 1.96
CA TYR A 46 -18.20 -7.43 2.79
C TYR A 46 -18.00 -8.08 4.16
N ALA A 47 -19.08 -8.46 4.84
CA ALA A 47 -19.00 -9.12 6.14
C ALA A 47 -18.28 -10.48 6.04
N ARG A 48 -18.55 -11.25 4.99
CA ARG A 48 -17.85 -12.51 4.71
C ARG A 48 -16.35 -12.25 4.51
N GLN A 49 -16.00 -11.30 3.66
CA GLN A 49 -14.61 -10.95 3.38
C GLN A 49 -13.87 -10.50 4.65
N GLU A 50 -14.47 -9.60 5.44
CA GLU A 50 -13.89 -9.10 6.68
C GLU A 50 -13.65 -10.22 7.69
N ASN A 51 -14.62 -11.13 7.85
CA ASN A 51 -14.49 -12.28 8.73
C ASN A 51 -13.33 -13.19 8.30
N GLN A 52 -13.23 -13.53 7.01
CA GLN A 52 -12.13 -14.37 6.51
C GLN A 52 -10.76 -13.70 6.70
N TYR A 53 -10.66 -12.41 6.38
CA TYR A 53 -9.44 -11.63 6.57
C TYR A 53 -9.00 -11.61 8.04
N ARG A 54 -9.97 -11.47 8.96
CA ARG A 54 -9.71 -11.49 10.41
C ARG A 54 -9.21 -12.84 10.90
N GLU A 55 -9.82 -13.94 10.44
CA GLU A 55 -9.38 -15.29 10.84
C GLU A 55 -8.01 -15.64 10.28
N LEU A 56 -7.73 -15.32 9.00
CA LEU A 56 -6.38 -15.48 8.43
C LEU A 56 -5.34 -14.65 9.19
N ARG A 57 -5.67 -13.42 9.60
CA ARG A 57 -4.76 -12.61 10.41
C ARG A 57 -4.46 -13.26 11.77
N LYS A 58 -5.48 -13.79 12.45
CA LYS A 58 -5.29 -14.49 13.74
C LYS A 58 -4.36 -15.69 13.57
N ASP A 59 -4.53 -16.45 12.49
CA ASP A 59 -3.69 -17.62 12.22
C ASP A 59 -2.25 -17.22 11.88
N TYR A 60 -2.05 -16.20 11.05
CA TYR A 60 -0.73 -15.60 10.78
C TYR A 60 -0.02 -15.18 12.07
N ILE A 61 -0.70 -14.45 12.96
CA ILE A 61 -0.15 -14.00 14.26
C ILE A 61 0.26 -15.22 15.10
N LYS A 62 -0.63 -16.20 15.23
CA LYS A 62 -0.39 -17.42 16.01
C LYS A 62 0.81 -18.20 15.48
N LYS A 63 0.95 -18.33 14.16
CA LYS A 63 2.10 -19.01 13.53
C LYS A 63 3.40 -18.26 13.80
N ARG A 64 3.44 -16.93 13.61
CA ARG A 64 4.64 -16.12 13.89
C ARG A 64 5.05 -16.16 15.37
N ILE A 65 4.10 -16.11 16.30
CA ILE A 65 4.37 -16.26 17.75
C ILE A 65 5.00 -17.64 18.04
N LYS A 66 4.54 -18.70 17.39
CA LYS A 66 5.03 -20.07 17.58
C LYS A 66 6.27 -20.41 16.74
N SER A 67 6.86 -19.44 16.03
CA SER A 67 7.94 -19.67 15.07
C SER A 67 7.60 -20.71 14.00
N GLN A 68 6.33 -20.78 13.62
CA GLN A 68 5.83 -21.59 12.51
C GLN A 68 5.71 -20.71 11.26
N GLU A 69 5.91 -21.32 10.10
CA GLU A 69 5.84 -20.57 8.84
C GLU A 69 4.37 -20.33 8.43
N PRO A 70 3.97 -19.06 8.21
CA PRO A 70 2.70 -18.74 7.59
C PRO A 70 2.63 -19.23 6.15
N THR A 71 1.42 -19.42 5.65
CA THR A 71 1.20 -19.76 4.24
C THR A 71 1.67 -18.62 3.34
N MET A 72 1.91 -18.93 2.06
CA MET A 72 2.28 -17.94 1.05
C MET A 72 1.23 -16.83 0.93
N PHE A 73 -0.05 -17.19 1.00
CA PHE A 73 -1.14 -16.23 0.90
C PHE A 73 -1.27 -15.37 2.17
N GLU A 74 -1.09 -15.93 3.37
CA GLU A 74 -1.03 -15.15 4.62
C GLU A 74 0.12 -14.14 4.59
N LYS A 75 1.32 -14.55 4.15
CA LYS A 75 2.45 -13.63 3.98
C LYS A 75 2.11 -12.51 3.01
N ALA A 76 1.53 -12.85 1.86
CA ALA A 76 1.14 -11.87 0.85
C ALA A 76 0.12 -10.84 1.37
N LEU A 77 -0.73 -11.23 2.32
CA LEU A 77 -1.71 -10.34 2.94
C LEU A 77 -1.12 -9.45 4.05
N PHE A 78 -0.22 -9.98 4.90
CA PHE A 78 0.09 -9.36 6.18
C PHE A 78 1.57 -9.02 6.40
N GLU A 79 2.49 -9.67 5.72
CA GLU A 79 3.90 -9.66 6.12
C GLU A 79 4.61 -8.36 5.76
N LYS A 80 4.41 -7.86 4.53
CA LYS A 80 5.07 -6.66 4.03
C LYS A 80 4.96 -5.44 4.97
N PRO A 81 3.77 -5.02 5.46
CA PRO A 81 3.69 -3.88 6.36
C PRO A 81 4.46 -4.11 7.68
N LEU A 82 4.48 -5.34 8.19
CA LEU A 82 5.16 -5.68 9.44
C LEU A 82 6.69 -5.70 9.27
N ILE A 83 7.20 -6.22 8.14
CA ILE A 83 8.62 -6.13 7.78
C ILE A 83 9.06 -4.67 7.68
N LEU A 84 8.29 -3.83 6.99
CA LEU A 84 8.61 -2.41 6.87
C LEU A 84 8.62 -1.70 8.23
N LEU A 85 7.75 -2.11 9.16
CA LEU A 85 7.81 -1.63 10.53
C LEU A 85 9.05 -2.16 11.26
N HIS A 86 9.40 -3.42 11.11
CA HIS A 86 10.55 -4.04 11.77
C HIS A 86 11.87 -3.38 11.35
N LEU A 87 12.05 -3.18 10.04
CA LEU A 87 13.27 -2.64 9.43
C LEU A 87 13.33 -1.10 9.43
N ARG A 88 12.35 -0.42 10.03
CA ARG A 88 12.30 1.05 10.04
C ARG A 88 13.49 1.63 10.80
N LYS A 89 14.07 2.73 10.31
CA LYS A 89 15.09 3.48 11.07
C LYS A 89 14.43 4.13 12.30
N ILE A 90 14.82 3.68 13.50
CA ILE A 90 14.23 4.12 14.79
C ILE A 90 14.90 5.42 15.31
N ALA A 91 16.08 5.81 14.81
CA ALA A 91 16.85 6.94 15.34
C ALA A 91 16.97 8.15 14.40
N GLU A 92 17.17 9.30 15.04
CA GLU A 92 17.26 10.70 14.56
C GLU A 92 15.92 11.47 14.40
N PRO A 93 15.80 12.67 15.01
CA PRO A 93 14.80 13.65 14.60
C PRO A 93 14.96 13.91 13.10
N TYR A 94 13.88 13.79 12.35
CA TYR A 94 13.88 14.17 10.96
C TYR A 94 13.26 15.55 10.88
N ASP A 95 14.03 16.53 10.42
CA ASP A 95 13.50 17.87 10.12
C ASP A 95 12.69 17.88 8.82
N VAL A 96 12.74 16.77 8.05
CA VAL A 96 12.11 16.64 6.74
C VAL A 96 11.19 15.42 6.71
N ILE A 97 9.92 15.68 6.42
CA ILE A 97 8.96 14.66 6.01
C ILE A 97 8.98 14.64 4.48
N GLY A 98 9.38 13.52 3.90
CA GLY A 98 9.30 13.31 2.45
C GLY A 98 7.84 13.30 1.96
N LEU A 99 7.61 12.89 0.72
CA LEU A 99 6.25 12.85 0.13
C LEU A 99 5.41 11.66 0.67
N ASN A 100 5.40 11.39 1.98
CA ASN A 100 4.58 10.36 2.63
C ASN A 100 4.76 8.94 2.06
N GLY A 101 6.00 8.58 1.70
CA GLY A 101 6.30 7.31 1.02
C GLY A 101 5.80 7.23 -0.43
N CYS A 102 5.30 8.33 -0.98
CA CYS A 102 4.89 8.41 -2.38
C CYS A 102 6.12 8.41 -3.30
N CYS A 103 5.96 7.78 -4.47
CA CYS A 103 7.00 7.78 -5.50
C CYS A 103 7.29 9.19 -6.03
N VAL A 104 8.52 9.44 -6.46
CA VAL A 104 8.81 10.61 -7.31
C VAL A 104 8.21 10.34 -8.70
N PRO A 105 7.31 11.20 -9.20
CA PRO A 105 6.67 11.01 -10.50
C PRO A 105 7.69 10.80 -11.62
N GLY A 106 7.59 9.70 -12.38
CA GLY A 106 8.45 9.42 -13.53
C GLY A 106 9.84 8.87 -13.21
N LEU A 107 10.25 8.75 -11.93
CA LEU A 107 11.61 8.32 -11.57
C LEU A 107 11.84 6.81 -11.73
N ARG A 108 10.95 5.98 -11.16
CA ARG A 108 11.08 4.50 -11.22
C ARG A 108 10.31 3.89 -12.40
N LYS A 109 9.14 4.44 -12.71
CA LYS A 109 8.30 4.06 -13.83
C LYS A 109 7.54 5.28 -14.34
N PHE A 110 7.15 5.23 -15.61
CA PHE A 110 6.21 6.16 -16.23
C PHE A 110 5.30 5.40 -17.19
N PHE A 111 4.21 6.03 -17.60
CA PHE A 111 3.21 5.49 -18.52
C PHE A 111 3.14 6.37 -19.75
N VAL A 112 3.24 5.77 -20.94
CA VAL A 112 3.10 6.45 -22.23
C VAL A 112 1.69 6.16 -22.77
N TYR A 113 0.92 7.21 -23.04
CA TYR A 113 -0.41 7.08 -23.62
C TYR A 113 -0.34 7.01 -25.16
N THR A 114 -1.40 6.53 -25.78
CA THR A 114 -1.45 6.29 -27.24
C THR A 114 -1.27 7.54 -28.10
N ASN A 115 -1.38 8.73 -27.51
CA ASN A 115 -1.14 10.02 -28.19
C ASN A 115 0.27 10.58 -27.94
N GLY A 116 1.21 9.80 -27.44
CA GLY A 116 2.59 10.22 -27.18
C GLY A 116 2.82 10.90 -25.82
N ARG A 117 1.75 11.23 -25.07
CA ARG A 117 1.90 11.88 -23.76
C ARG A 117 2.44 10.94 -22.69
N ILE A 118 3.34 11.46 -21.85
CA ILE A 118 3.96 10.73 -20.74
C ILE A 118 3.32 11.14 -19.40
N TYR A 119 3.09 10.15 -18.54
CA TYR A 119 2.43 10.28 -17.24
C TYR A 119 3.20 9.55 -16.13
N PRO A 120 3.08 9.94 -14.85
CA PRO A 120 3.79 9.30 -13.74
C PRO A 120 3.51 7.81 -13.61
N CYS A 121 2.25 7.41 -13.83
CA CYS A 121 1.82 6.01 -13.93
C CYS A 121 0.44 5.95 -14.56
N GLU A 122 0.01 4.72 -14.88
CA GLU A 122 -1.30 4.42 -15.47
C GLU A 122 -2.48 4.93 -14.61
N ARG A 123 -2.27 5.04 -13.29
CA ARG A 123 -3.31 5.42 -12.32
C ARG A 123 -3.57 6.92 -12.23
N VAL A 124 -2.69 7.76 -12.78
CA VAL A 124 -2.83 9.23 -12.75
C VAL A 124 -2.73 9.86 -14.14
N MET A 125 -2.96 9.05 -15.19
CA MET A 125 -2.80 9.44 -16.59
C MET A 125 -3.67 10.62 -17.05
N ARG A 126 -4.66 11.04 -16.27
CA ARG A 126 -5.50 12.19 -16.62
C ARG A 126 -5.18 13.45 -15.83
N ALA A 127 -4.46 13.31 -14.71
CA ALA A 127 -4.18 14.41 -13.81
C ALA A 127 -2.83 15.08 -14.09
N TYR A 128 -1.82 14.29 -14.46
CA TYR A 128 -0.44 14.75 -14.41
C TYR A 128 0.33 14.39 -15.68
N ASN A 129 0.23 15.18 -16.74
CA ASN A 129 1.17 15.05 -17.86
C ASN A 129 2.56 15.49 -17.38
N ILE A 130 3.59 14.68 -17.62
CA ILE A 130 4.99 14.98 -17.24
C ILE A 130 5.92 15.07 -18.46
N GLY A 131 5.36 15.09 -19.67
CA GLY A 131 6.15 15.14 -20.89
C GLY A 131 5.42 14.53 -22.09
N ASP A 132 6.20 14.30 -23.12
CA ASP A 132 5.78 13.75 -24.41
C ASP A 132 6.94 12.97 -25.03
N VAL A 133 6.65 11.92 -25.82
CA VAL A 133 7.67 11.08 -26.46
C VAL A 133 8.62 11.86 -27.37
N ASP A 134 8.16 12.93 -28.00
CA ASP A 134 8.98 13.74 -28.91
C ASP A 134 9.90 14.71 -28.15
N LYS A 135 9.45 15.20 -26.99
CA LYS A 135 10.15 16.22 -26.18
C LYS A 135 10.87 15.65 -24.96
N GLY A 136 10.61 14.40 -24.62
CA GLY A 136 11.06 13.74 -23.41
C GLY A 136 10.28 14.17 -22.16
N ILE A 137 10.87 13.84 -21.01
CA ILE A 137 10.31 14.14 -19.69
C ILE A 137 10.62 15.60 -19.32
N GLU A 138 9.59 16.33 -18.93
CA GLU A 138 9.68 17.72 -18.48
C GLU A 138 9.82 17.79 -16.95
N ILE A 139 11.06 17.88 -16.47
CA ILE A 139 11.39 17.89 -15.03
C ILE A 139 10.65 19.00 -14.26
N SER A 140 10.44 20.17 -14.87
CA SER A 140 9.69 21.28 -14.28
C SER A 140 8.26 20.87 -13.90
N LYS A 141 7.58 20.05 -14.72
CA LYS A 141 6.25 19.53 -14.42
C LYS A 141 6.28 18.59 -13.22
N ILE A 142 7.29 17.71 -13.15
CA ILE A 142 7.46 16.79 -12.01
C ILE A 142 7.65 17.57 -10.70
N ILE A 143 8.52 18.59 -10.70
CA ILE A 143 8.76 19.46 -9.54
C ILE A 143 7.46 20.17 -9.13
N SER A 144 6.70 20.71 -10.10
CA SER A 144 5.41 21.37 -9.84
C SER A 144 4.41 20.42 -9.18
N ILE A 145 4.26 19.19 -9.68
CA ILE A 145 3.32 18.20 -9.15
C ILE A 145 3.71 17.78 -7.72
N ALA A 146 4.99 17.52 -7.49
CA ALA A 146 5.50 17.17 -6.16
C ALA A 146 5.33 18.33 -5.18
N GLY A 147 5.62 19.56 -5.61
CA GLY A 147 5.47 20.78 -4.82
C GLY A 147 4.01 21.06 -4.46
N GLU A 148 3.09 20.96 -5.40
CA GLU A 148 1.65 21.12 -5.17
C GLU A 148 1.16 20.12 -4.10
N TYR A 149 1.51 18.84 -4.26
CA TYR A 149 1.11 17.82 -3.30
C TYR A 149 1.69 18.08 -1.91
N ALA A 150 2.97 18.41 -1.81
CA ALA A 150 3.64 18.71 -0.55
C ALA A 150 3.01 19.91 0.16
N MET A 151 2.83 21.03 -0.56
CA MET A 151 2.29 22.26 0.00
C MET A 151 0.86 22.10 0.49
N ASN A 152 -0.01 21.46 -0.30
CA ASN A 152 -1.38 21.19 0.12
C ASN A 152 -1.48 20.18 1.26
N SER A 153 -0.49 19.30 1.41
CA SER A 153 -0.45 18.28 2.47
C SER A 153 0.22 18.74 3.76
N LYS A 154 0.97 19.84 3.72
CA LYS A 154 1.90 20.25 4.78
C LYS A 154 1.25 20.30 6.16
N ASN A 155 0.12 20.99 6.29
CA ASN A 155 -0.54 21.22 7.58
C ASN A 155 -1.06 19.91 8.21
N ASP A 156 -1.49 18.96 7.39
CA ASP A 156 -1.98 17.67 7.87
C ASP A 156 -0.81 16.73 8.20
N CYS A 157 0.24 16.73 7.38
CA CYS A 157 1.32 15.75 7.46
C CYS A 157 2.37 16.08 8.52
N ILE A 158 2.67 17.36 8.77
CA ILE A 158 3.73 17.78 9.71
C ILE A 158 3.45 17.31 11.16
N ASN A 159 2.17 17.21 11.52
CA ASN A 159 1.74 16.76 12.85
C ASN A 159 1.21 15.32 12.85
N CYS A 160 1.32 14.59 11.74
CA CYS A 160 0.76 13.24 11.63
C CYS A 160 1.71 12.20 12.22
N TRP A 161 1.25 11.48 13.24
CA TRP A 161 2.00 10.40 13.90
C TRP A 161 2.42 9.28 12.94
N ALA A 162 1.66 9.05 11.86
CA ALA A 162 1.92 8.00 10.89
C ALA A 162 2.77 8.46 9.69
N ALA A 163 3.19 9.74 9.61
CA ALA A 163 3.83 10.31 8.42
C ALA A 163 5.06 9.51 7.95
N LYS A 164 5.89 9.01 8.89
CA LYS A 164 7.12 8.26 8.60
C LYS A 164 6.90 6.86 8.04
N VAL A 165 5.72 6.28 8.27
CA VAL A 165 5.34 4.94 7.80
C VAL A 165 4.16 5.01 6.83
N CYS A 166 3.84 6.22 6.35
CA CYS A 166 2.74 6.46 5.44
C CYS A 166 3.09 5.91 4.05
N GLY A 167 2.07 5.43 3.35
CA GLY A 167 2.15 4.99 1.96
C GLY A 167 1.10 5.68 1.10
N ALA A 168 0.83 6.96 1.36
CA ALA A 168 -0.15 7.72 0.60
C ALA A 168 0.33 7.88 -0.85
N CYS A 169 -0.60 7.80 -1.79
CA CYS A 169 -0.31 7.87 -3.22
C CYS A 169 -1.00 9.07 -3.87
N PHE A 170 -0.38 9.69 -4.88
CA PHE A 170 -1.04 10.68 -5.74
C PHE A 170 -2.38 10.17 -6.27
N ALA A 171 -2.43 8.92 -6.73
CA ALA A 171 -3.63 8.32 -7.32
C ALA A 171 -4.84 8.32 -6.39
N THR A 172 -4.63 8.21 -5.07
CA THR A 172 -5.71 8.20 -4.08
C THR A 172 -6.10 9.59 -3.62
N ALA A 173 -5.35 10.63 -4.01
CA ALA A 173 -5.61 12.03 -3.69
C ALA A 173 -6.16 12.81 -4.90
N VAL A 174 -6.41 12.14 -6.03
CA VAL A 174 -6.93 12.77 -7.25
C VAL A 174 -8.45 12.59 -7.31
N LYS A 175 -9.17 13.68 -7.60
CA LYS A 175 -10.60 13.71 -7.95
C LYS A 175 -10.79 14.61 -9.17
N ASN A 176 -11.60 14.17 -10.14
CA ASN A 176 -11.83 14.93 -11.37
C ASN A 176 -10.52 15.38 -12.06
N ASN A 177 -9.53 14.48 -12.11
CA ASN A 177 -8.22 14.71 -12.72
C ASN A 177 -7.39 15.84 -12.08
N ARG A 178 -7.64 16.19 -10.83
CA ARG A 178 -6.85 17.19 -10.07
C ARG A 178 -6.63 16.70 -8.65
N PHE A 179 -5.63 17.27 -7.99
CA PHE A 179 -5.43 17.04 -6.57
C PHE A 179 -6.66 17.52 -5.78
N ASP A 180 -7.11 16.71 -4.82
CA ASP A 180 -8.23 17.01 -3.93
C ASP A 180 -7.85 16.69 -2.49
N ILE A 181 -7.72 17.74 -1.67
CA ILE A 181 -7.32 17.63 -0.27
C ILE A 181 -8.36 16.91 0.59
N VAL A 182 -9.65 17.05 0.26
CA VAL A 182 -10.74 16.40 1.02
C VAL A 182 -10.65 14.89 0.80
N ARG A 183 -10.55 14.45 -0.46
CA ARG A 183 -10.34 13.04 -0.81
C ARG A 183 -9.06 12.49 -0.19
N LYS A 184 -7.98 13.27 -0.19
CA LYS A 184 -6.74 12.87 0.48
C LYS A 184 -6.97 12.65 1.99
N ARG A 185 -7.67 13.54 2.68
CA ARG A 185 -7.95 13.43 4.12
C ARG A 185 -8.78 12.20 4.45
N GLU A 186 -9.82 11.91 3.66
CA GLU A 186 -10.60 10.67 3.78
C GLU A 186 -9.70 9.43 3.67
N ARG A 187 -8.80 9.41 2.68
CA ARG A 187 -7.83 8.33 2.53
C ARG A 187 -6.84 8.27 3.69
N CYS A 188 -6.42 9.41 4.24
CA CYS A 188 -5.52 9.46 5.39
C CYS A 188 -6.12 8.77 6.61
N GLU A 189 -7.43 8.87 6.87
CA GLU A 189 -8.07 8.15 7.98
C GLU A 189 -7.96 6.63 7.81
N VAL A 190 -8.26 6.12 6.61
CA VAL A 190 -8.12 4.69 6.29
C VAL A 190 -6.68 4.22 6.45
N LEU A 191 -5.71 5.02 5.97
CA LEU A 191 -4.29 4.69 6.10
C LEU A 191 -3.83 4.71 7.56
N LYS A 192 -4.27 5.68 8.37
CA LYS A 192 -3.95 5.73 9.80
C LYS A 192 -4.53 4.53 10.55
N MET A 193 -5.77 4.13 10.24
CA MET A 193 -6.38 2.95 10.84
C MET A 193 -5.62 1.67 10.46
N ALA A 194 -5.25 1.52 9.18
CA ALA A 194 -4.42 0.39 8.74
C ALA A 194 -3.06 0.37 9.46
N LYS A 195 -2.39 1.53 9.58
CA LYS A 195 -1.11 1.62 10.30
C LYS A 195 -1.25 1.31 11.78
N HIS A 196 -2.32 1.76 12.43
CA HIS A 196 -2.60 1.41 13.82
C HIS A 196 -2.70 -0.11 14.00
N ILE A 197 -3.46 -0.77 13.13
CA ILE A 197 -3.61 -2.23 13.13
C ILE A 197 -2.26 -2.93 12.87
N ASP A 198 -1.45 -2.43 11.93
CA ASP A 198 -0.11 -2.95 11.66
C ASP A 198 0.78 -2.85 12.91
N PHE A 199 0.77 -1.72 13.60
CA PHE A 199 1.53 -1.51 14.84
C PHE A 199 1.07 -2.44 15.97
N VAL A 200 -0.24 -2.57 16.18
CA VAL A 200 -0.80 -3.49 17.18
C VAL A 200 -0.39 -4.92 16.86
N THR A 201 -0.56 -5.35 15.61
CA THR A 201 -0.19 -6.70 15.16
C THR A 201 1.30 -6.96 15.36
N TYR A 202 2.15 -6.01 14.95
CA TYR A 202 3.59 -6.10 15.12
C TYR A 202 3.99 -6.20 16.60
N ALA A 203 3.45 -5.33 17.45
CA ALA A 203 3.73 -5.32 18.88
C ALA A 203 3.29 -6.64 19.54
N THR A 204 2.07 -7.11 19.25
CA THR A 204 1.56 -8.41 19.76
C THR A 204 2.48 -9.57 19.41
N ILE A 205 2.99 -9.63 18.17
CA ILE A 205 3.91 -10.69 17.77
C ILE A 205 5.26 -10.54 18.50
N MET A 206 5.84 -9.35 18.53
CA MET A 206 7.17 -9.10 19.10
C MET A 206 7.22 -9.24 20.62
N GLU A 207 6.15 -8.89 21.33
CA GLU A 207 6.02 -9.06 22.78
C GLU A 207 6.00 -10.54 23.17
N ALA A 208 5.36 -11.39 22.35
CA ALA A 208 5.29 -12.83 22.59
C ALA A 208 6.51 -13.59 22.03
N ASN A 209 7.11 -13.11 20.94
CA ASN A 209 8.29 -13.71 20.31
C ASN A 209 9.19 -12.62 19.69
N PRO A 210 10.24 -12.17 20.40
CA PRO A 210 11.16 -11.14 19.91
C PRO A 210 11.95 -11.52 18.64
N ASN A 211 12.05 -12.82 18.32
CA ASN A 211 12.80 -13.32 17.17
C ASN A 211 11.88 -13.60 15.96
N ALA A 212 10.59 -13.27 16.04
CA ALA A 212 9.59 -13.63 15.01
C ALA A 212 9.89 -13.06 13.61
N PHE A 213 10.73 -12.02 13.51
CA PHE A 213 11.13 -11.37 12.26
C PHE A 213 12.63 -11.49 11.97
N ASP A 214 13.35 -12.39 12.64
CA ASP A 214 14.79 -12.58 12.42
C ASP A 214 15.15 -12.98 10.99
N PHE A 215 14.22 -13.60 10.26
CA PHE A 215 14.35 -13.91 8.84
C PHE A 215 14.59 -12.68 7.96
N THR A 216 14.32 -11.47 8.47
CA THR A 216 14.55 -10.22 7.75
C THR A 216 16.02 -9.77 7.75
N LYS A 217 16.89 -10.37 8.59
CA LYS A 217 18.32 -10.02 8.67
C LYS A 217 19.06 -10.24 7.35
N ASP A 218 18.59 -11.21 6.55
CA ASP A 218 19.17 -11.57 5.26
C ASP A 218 18.47 -10.87 4.07
N MET A 219 17.53 -9.95 4.34
CA MET A 219 16.79 -9.25 3.29
C MET A 219 17.54 -7.97 2.86
N GLU A 220 17.89 -7.90 1.57
CA GLU A 220 18.23 -6.61 0.95
C GLU A 220 16.95 -5.81 0.68
N ILE A 221 16.83 -4.63 1.29
CA ILE A 221 15.72 -3.71 1.03
C ILE A 221 16.08 -2.85 -0.19
N ALA A 222 15.38 -3.05 -1.32
CA ALA A 222 15.50 -2.25 -2.55
C ALA A 222 14.55 -1.03 -2.60
#